data_AF-J9EPC8-F1
#
_entry.id   AF-J9EPC8-F1
#
_cell.length_a   1.000
_cell.length_b   1.000
_cell.length_c   1.000
_cell.angle_alpha   90.00
_cell.angle_beta   90.00
_cell.angle_gamma   90.00
#
_symmetry.space_group_name_H-M   'P 1'
#
loop_
_entity.id
_entity.type
_entity.pdbx_description
1 polymer ?
#
loop_
_entity_poly.entity_id
_entity_poly.type
_entity_poly.pdbx_seq_one_letter_code
_entity_poly.pdbx_strand_id
1 'polypeptide(L)'
;TSNKVSIQNDRISRKNLAETTFNSLDSNTGTELQCLEFASPLLSGDYRLVEISPSLADQIMAGEQFVIRGEPEDSPVLCTHDTTFDMKEVVTSNVLLLLPEFHFSDEASANKGIKTVRTVTGMKNNFIELRQMTFASVQRLKEKLHESELEWDEGFNRNNKFFTIGDLLDVVQMSEAELQKALERLPVITLNGLLIA
;
A
#
# COMPACT_ATOMS: atom_id res chain seq x y z
N THR A 1 -56.94 -2.85 32.43
CA THR A 1 -56.65 -4.30 32.35
C THR A 1 -55.89 -4.55 31.07
N SER A 2 -54.67 -5.07 31.20
CA SER A 2 -53.66 -5.16 30.14
C SER A 2 -54.08 -6.09 28.99
N ASN A 3 -53.96 -5.61 27.75
CA ASN A 3 -53.86 -6.47 26.58
C ASN A 3 -52.39 -6.79 26.32
N LYS A 4 -52.01 -8.05 26.55
CA LYS A 4 -50.72 -8.62 26.10
C LYS A 4 -50.82 -8.85 24.60
N VAL A 5 -50.02 -8.12 23.82
CA VAL A 5 -49.73 -8.47 22.43
C VAL A 5 -48.46 -9.32 22.45
N SER A 6 -48.61 -10.58 22.07
CA SER A 6 -47.54 -11.54 21.86
C SER A 6 -46.74 -11.17 20.61
N ILE A 7 -45.46 -10.83 20.80
CA ILE A 7 -44.49 -10.60 19.72
C ILE A 7 -44.07 -11.98 19.20
N GLN A 8 -44.60 -12.37 18.05
CA GLN A 8 -44.17 -13.55 17.31
C GLN A 8 -42.84 -13.21 16.62
N ASN A 9 -41.79 -13.96 16.93
CA ASN A 9 -40.47 -13.84 16.31
C ASN A 9 -40.53 -14.14 14.80
N ASP A 10 -40.38 -13.11 13.96
CA ASP A 10 -40.10 -13.26 12.53
C ASP A 10 -38.63 -13.64 12.30
N ARG A 11 -38.30 -14.89 12.59
CA ARG A 11 -37.12 -15.57 12.03
C ARG A 11 -37.51 -16.17 10.68
N ILE A 12 -37.88 -15.31 9.73
CA ILE A 12 -38.13 -15.73 8.35
C ILE A 12 -36.81 -16.20 7.74
N SER A 13 -36.79 -17.50 7.40
CA SER A 13 -35.70 -18.25 6.78
C SER A 13 -35.04 -17.51 5.61
N ARG A 14 -33.91 -16.83 5.87
CA ARG A 14 -32.99 -16.35 4.83
C ARG A 14 -32.43 -17.47 3.95
N LYS A 15 -32.48 -18.73 4.43
CA LYS A 15 -32.03 -19.90 3.66
C LYS A 15 -32.94 -20.21 2.45
N ASN A 16 -34.23 -19.93 2.53
CA ASN A 16 -35.17 -20.36 1.49
C ASN A 16 -35.29 -19.36 0.32
N LEU A 17 -34.98 -18.09 0.55
CA LEU A 17 -35.07 -17.07 -0.51
C LEU A 17 -33.96 -17.26 -1.56
N ALA A 18 -32.74 -17.60 -1.11
CA ALA A 18 -31.61 -17.89 -1.98
C ALA A 18 -31.68 -19.24 -2.69
N GLU A 19 -32.59 -20.15 -2.32
CA GLU A 19 -32.80 -21.41 -3.04
C GLU A 19 -33.94 -21.28 -4.07
N THR A 20 -34.97 -20.49 -3.75
CA THR A 20 -36.17 -20.40 -4.59
C THR A 20 -35.96 -19.54 -5.85
N THR A 21 -35.08 -18.54 -5.82
CA THR A 21 -34.77 -17.70 -7.00
C THR A 21 -33.88 -18.41 -8.04
N PHE A 22 -33.23 -19.52 -7.68
CA PHE A 22 -32.24 -20.20 -8.53
C PHE A 22 -32.80 -21.29 -9.43
N ASN A 23 -33.97 -21.85 -9.12
CA ASN A 23 -34.60 -22.87 -9.96
C ASN A 23 -35.15 -22.31 -11.29
N SER A 24 -35.00 -21.00 -11.54
CA SER A 24 -35.45 -20.29 -12.74
C SER A 24 -34.31 -19.87 -13.67
N LEU A 25 -33.04 -20.09 -13.31
CA LEU A 25 -31.93 -19.78 -14.21
C LEU A 25 -31.78 -20.93 -15.22
N ASP A 26 -32.16 -20.66 -16.47
CA ASP A 26 -32.15 -21.63 -17.57
C ASP A 26 -30.85 -22.45 -17.59
N SER A 27 -31.01 -23.77 -17.64
CA SER A 27 -29.95 -24.78 -17.65
C SER A 27 -29.10 -24.82 -18.93
N ASN A 28 -29.10 -23.73 -19.72
CA ASN A 28 -28.49 -23.66 -21.04
C ASN A 28 -27.32 -22.68 -21.18
N THR A 29 -26.95 -21.94 -20.12
CA THR A 29 -25.71 -21.16 -20.14
C THR A 29 -24.59 -21.97 -19.49
N GLY A 30 -23.49 -22.20 -20.22
CA GLY A 30 -22.32 -22.95 -19.75
C GLY A 30 -21.50 -22.22 -18.68
N THR A 31 -22.14 -21.39 -17.86
CA THR A 31 -21.53 -20.46 -16.92
C THR A 31 -21.53 -21.01 -15.50
N GLU A 32 -20.36 -20.95 -14.86
CA GLU A 32 -20.17 -21.23 -13.44
C GLU A 32 -20.98 -20.24 -12.58
N LEU A 33 -21.65 -20.74 -11.53
CA LEU A 33 -22.32 -19.88 -10.57
C LEU A 33 -21.39 -19.58 -9.40
N GLN A 34 -20.91 -18.34 -9.28
CA GLN A 34 -20.08 -17.91 -8.16
C GLN A 34 -20.89 -17.10 -7.14
N CYS A 35 -20.90 -17.55 -5.88
CA CYS A 35 -21.55 -16.87 -4.76
C CYS A 35 -20.51 -16.23 -3.84
N LEU A 36 -20.68 -14.95 -3.51
CA LEU A 36 -19.77 -14.25 -2.62
C LEU A 36 -20.21 -14.42 -1.16
N GLU A 37 -19.26 -14.79 -0.30
CA GLU A 37 -19.44 -14.85 1.15
C GLU A 37 -18.36 -14.02 1.85
N PHE A 38 -18.73 -13.24 2.86
CA PHE A 38 -17.78 -12.37 3.56
C PHE A 38 -17.04 -13.13 4.66
N ALA A 39 -15.71 -13.00 4.70
CA ALA A 39 -14.92 -13.48 5.81
C ALA A 39 -15.33 -12.79 7.12
N SER A 40 -15.19 -13.52 8.23
CA SER A 40 -15.41 -13.00 9.58
C SER A 40 -14.22 -13.41 10.45
N PRO A 41 -13.34 -12.47 10.85
CA PRO A 41 -13.36 -11.03 10.53
C PRO A 41 -12.95 -10.72 9.08
N LEU A 42 -13.35 -9.54 8.58
CA LEU A 42 -12.78 -8.98 7.36
C LEU A 42 -11.36 -8.47 7.65
N LEU A 43 -10.42 -8.79 6.77
CA LEU A 43 -9.01 -8.40 6.86
C LEU A 43 -8.74 -7.09 6.09
N SER A 44 -9.74 -6.21 5.98
CA SER A 44 -9.62 -4.95 5.23
C SER A 44 -8.48 -4.05 5.73
N GLY A 45 -8.08 -4.16 7.00
CA GLY A 45 -6.95 -3.41 7.56
C GLY A 45 -5.58 -3.91 7.10
N ASP A 46 -5.49 -5.21 6.80
CA ASP A 46 -4.22 -5.92 6.58
C ASP A 46 -3.68 -5.72 5.16
N TYR A 47 -4.53 -5.29 4.24
CA TYR A 47 -4.17 -5.03 2.85
C TYR A 47 -4.22 -3.54 2.52
N ARG A 48 -3.34 -3.09 1.64
CA ARG A 48 -3.39 -1.76 0.99
C ARG A 48 -3.31 -1.98 -0.51
N LEU A 49 -4.08 -1.19 -1.26
CA LEU A 49 -4.03 -1.18 -2.72
C LEU A 49 -3.08 -0.07 -3.15
N VAL A 50 -2.16 -0.37 -4.05
CA VAL A 50 -1.24 0.60 -4.64
C VAL A 50 -1.39 0.49 -6.15
N GLU A 51 -1.62 1.63 -6.81
CA GLU A 51 -1.61 1.72 -8.26
C GLU A 51 -0.16 1.80 -8.75
N ILE A 52 0.19 0.89 -9.65
CA ILE A 52 1.55 0.71 -10.15
C ILE A 52 1.55 0.91 -11.66
N SER A 53 2.50 1.68 -12.19
CA SER A 53 2.69 1.79 -13.65
C SER A 53 3.23 0.49 -14.25
N PRO A 54 3.05 0.23 -15.55
CA PRO A 54 3.60 -0.97 -16.17
C PRO A 54 5.11 -1.16 -15.95
N SER A 55 5.89 -0.07 -16.03
CA SER A 55 7.33 -0.11 -15.80
C SER A 55 7.70 -0.50 -14.37
N LEU A 56 6.98 0.05 -13.37
CA LEU A 56 7.19 -0.31 -11.97
C LEU A 56 6.74 -1.75 -11.70
N ALA A 57 5.69 -2.23 -12.36
CA ALA A 57 5.24 -3.61 -12.24
C ALA A 57 6.32 -4.57 -12.75
N ASP A 58 6.93 -4.27 -13.90
CA ASP A 58 8.04 -5.07 -14.43
C ASP A 58 9.23 -5.13 -13.45
N GLN A 59 9.57 -4.00 -12.82
CA GLN A 59 10.62 -3.92 -11.79
C GLN A 59 10.28 -4.76 -10.55
N ILE A 60 9.05 -4.69 -10.05
CA ILE A 60 8.58 -5.52 -8.92
C ILE A 60 8.67 -7.01 -9.29
N MET A 61 8.24 -7.38 -10.49
CA MET A 61 8.28 -8.77 -10.96
C MET A 61 9.70 -9.28 -11.20
N ALA A 62 10.64 -8.38 -11.53
CA ALA A 62 12.06 -8.68 -11.60
C ALA A 62 12.73 -8.86 -10.23
N GLY A 63 12.01 -8.55 -9.13
CA GLY A 63 12.52 -8.64 -7.77
C GLY A 63 13.38 -7.44 -7.35
N GLU A 64 13.21 -6.29 -8.01
CA GLU A 64 13.85 -5.05 -7.55
C GLU A 64 13.36 -4.66 -6.15
N GLN A 65 14.26 -4.06 -5.37
CA GLN A 65 13.94 -3.62 -4.02
C GLN A 65 13.33 -2.22 -4.04
N PHE A 66 12.23 -2.07 -3.31
CA PHE A 66 11.56 -0.80 -3.07
C PHE A 66 11.55 -0.52 -1.57
N VAL A 67 11.70 0.75 -1.19
CA VAL A 67 11.71 1.16 0.21
C VAL A 67 10.73 2.30 0.41
N ILE A 68 9.84 2.17 1.40
CA ILE A 68 8.98 3.28 1.81
C ILE A 68 9.75 4.10 2.84
N ARG A 69 9.84 5.42 2.63
CA ARG A 69 10.57 6.37 3.47
C ARG A 69 9.67 7.51 3.95
N GLY A 70 9.96 8.02 5.14
CA GLY A 70 9.24 9.10 5.80
C GLY A 70 9.10 8.86 7.30
N GLU A 71 9.18 9.93 8.08
CA GLU A 71 8.85 9.90 9.50
C GLU A 71 7.34 9.77 9.74
N PRO A 72 6.91 9.52 10.99
CA PRO A 72 5.50 9.49 11.35
C PRO A 72 4.69 10.73 10.93
N GLU A 73 5.33 11.90 10.86
CA GLU A 73 4.68 13.18 10.50
C GLU A 73 4.80 13.53 9.01
N ASP A 74 5.59 12.76 8.24
CA ASP A 74 5.79 13.02 6.83
C ASP A 74 4.71 12.34 5.97
N SER A 75 4.47 12.89 4.77
CA SER A 75 3.78 12.13 3.73
C SER A 75 4.72 11.06 3.18
N PRO A 76 4.38 9.77 3.19
CA PRO A 76 5.32 8.72 2.82
C PRO A 76 5.71 8.77 1.34
N VAL A 77 6.94 8.37 1.04
CA VAL A 77 7.43 8.21 -0.33
C VAL A 77 7.86 6.77 -0.58
N LEU A 78 7.71 6.30 -1.82
CA LEU A 78 8.27 5.03 -2.29
C LEU A 78 9.53 5.32 -3.09
N CYS A 79 10.66 4.76 -2.68
CA CYS A 79 11.93 4.90 -3.37
C CYS A 79 12.28 3.59 -4.09
N THR A 80 12.61 3.71 -5.39
CA THR A 80 13.46 2.73 -6.09
C THR A 80 14.93 3.03 -5.75
N HIS A 81 15.86 2.32 -6.42
CA HIS A 81 17.28 2.62 -6.30
C HIS A 81 17.63 4.05 -6.76
N ASP A 82 16.89 4.61 -7.73
CA ASP A 82 17.23 5.87 -8.40
C ASP A 82 16.14 6.94 -8.43
N THR A 83 14.90 6.58 -8.09
CA THR A 83 13.71 7.43 -8.29
C THR A 83 12.84 7.42 -7.04
N THR A 84 12.28 8.57 -6.70
CA THR A 84 11.32 8.71 -5.59
C THR A 84 9.92 9.02 -6.09
N PHE A 85 8.93 8.36 -5.50
CA PHE A 85 7.50 8.52 -5.81
C PHE A 85 6.76 8.99 -4.56
N ASP A 86 6.00 10.08 -4.68
CA ASP A 86 5.04 10.51 -3.67
C ASP A 86 3.88 9.50 -3.60
N MET A 87 3.49 9.10 -2.39
CA MET A 87 2.41 8.14 -2.15
C MET A 87 1.15 8.87 -1.69
N LYS A 88 0.16 8.97 -2.58
CA LYS A 88 -1.08 9.69 -2.30
C LYS A 88 -2.27 8.76 -2.18
N GLU A 89 -2.94 8.77 -1.03
CA GLU A 89 -4.19 8.04 -0.86
C GLU A 89 -5.34 8.73 -1.60
N VAL A 90 -6.06 7.96 -2.42
CA VAL A 90 -7.21 8.40 -3.19
C VAL A 90 -8.42 7.58 -2.78
N VAL A 91 -9.49 8.28 -2.39
CA VAL A 91 -10.76 7.69 -2.00
C VAL A 91 -11.71 7.71 -3.19
N THR A 92 -12.34 6.58 -3.47
CA THR A 92 -13.35 6.40 -4.51
C THR A 92 -14.74 6.29 -3.90
N SER A 93 -15.77 6.62 -4.68
CA SER A 93 -17.17 6.38 -4.29
C SER A 93 -17.59 4.90 -4.30
N ASN A 94 -16.78 4.05 -4.94
CA ASN A 94 -17.07 2.63 -5.12
C ASN A 94 -16.36 1.78 -4.07
N VAL A 95 -16.89 0.58 -3.83
CA VAL A 95 -16.26 -0.43 -2.99
C VAL A 95 -15.63 -1.49 -3.87
N LEU A 96 -14.33 -1.70 -3.70
CA LEU A 96 -13.54 -2.78 -4.25
C LEU A 96 -13.60 -3.96 -3.27
N LEU A 97 -13.95 -5.14 -3.79
CA LEU A 97 -13.94 -6.38 -3.04
C LEU A 97 -12.60 -7.08 -3.28
N LEU A 98 -11.93 -7.46 -2.20
CA LEU A 98 -10.70 -8.24 -2.26
C LEU A 98 -11.06 -9.71 -2.11
N LEU A 99 -10.69 -10.49 -3.13
CA LEU A 99 -10.85 -11.94 -3.15
C LEU A 99 -9.54 -12.54 -3.68
N PRO A 100 -9.07 -13.68 -3.13
CA PRO A 100 -7.87 -14.34 -3.63
C PRO A 100 -8.00 -14.84 -5.07
N GLU A 101 -9.21 -15.21 -5.48
CA GLU A 101 -9.49 -15.79 -6.79
C GLU A 101 -10.93 -15.47 -7.21
N PHE A 102 -11.11 -15.13 -8.47
CA PHE A 102 -12.42 -14.90 -9.09
C PHE A 102 -12.34 -15.24 -10.57
N HIS A 103 -13.25 -16.11 -11.05
CA HIS A 103 -13.26 -16.47 -12.47
C HIS A 103 -14.14 -15.53 -13.27
N PHE A 104 -13.63 -14.97 -14.36
CA PHE A 104 -14.44 -14.29 -15.36
C PHE A 104 -14.91 -15.29 -16.42
N SER A 105 -15.96 -14.93 -17.18
CA SER A 105 -16.69 -15.87 -18.06
C SER A 105 -15.82 -16.61 -19.09
N ASP A 106 -14.67 -16.07 -19.46
CA ASP A 106 -13.74 -16.67 -20.42
C ASP A 106 -12.83 -17.76 -19.83
N GLU A 107 -12.74 -17.85 -18.50
CA GLU A 107 -11.89 -18.81 -17.78
C GLU A 107 -12.68 -19.94 -17.12
N ALA A 108 -14.02 -19.86 -17.18
CA ALA A 108 -14.91 -20.91 -16.71
C ALA A 108 -14.75 -22.15 -17.60
N SER A 109 -13.78 -23.00 -17.27
CA SER A 109 -13.76 -24.40 -17.72
C SER A 109 -15.16 -24.98 -17.51
N ALA A 110 -15.65 -25.74 -18.49
CA ALA A 110 -17.05 -26.16 -18.69
C ALA A 110 -17.67 -27.03 -17.57
N ASN A 111 -17.51 -26.64 -16.31
CA ASN A 111 -18.09 -27.20 -15.10
C ASN A 111 -19.52 -26.66 -14.96
N LYS A 112 -20.37 -27.09 -15.90
CA LYS A 112 -21.80 -26.82 -15.91
C LYS A 112 -22.40 -27.23 -14.54
N GLY A 113 -22.98 -26.27 -13.84
CA GLY A 113 -23.78 -26.53 -12.63
C GLY A 113 -23.04 -26.56 -11.30
N ILE A 114 -21.73 -26.23 -11.25
CA ILE A 114 -21.04 -26.08 -9.96
C ILE A 114 -21.30 -24.68 -9.39
N LYS A 115 -21.86 -24.65 -8.17
CA LYS A 115 -21.95 -23.45 -7.34
C LYS A 115 -20.65 -23.32 -6.55
N THR A 116 -19.89 -22.27 -6.83
CA THR A 116 -18.59 -22.03 -6.19
C THR A 116 -18.75 -20.88 -5.22
N VAL A 117 -18.38 -21.09 -3.96
CA VAL A 117 -18.38 -20.01 -2.95
C VAL A 117 -17.01 -19.32 -2.99
N ARG A 118 -17.01 -18.00 -3.15
CA ARG A 118 -15.81 -17.16 -3.14
C ARG A 118 -15.82 -16.29 -1.91
N THR A 119 -14.76 -16.36 -1.12
CA THR A 119 -14.65 -15.60 0.12
C THR A 119 -14.10 -14.20 -0.15
N VAL A 120 -14.86 -13.19 0.23
CA VAL A 120 -14.39 -11.80 0.28
C VAL A 120 -13.56 -11.63 1.54
N THR A 121 -12.25 -11.41 1.36
CA THR A 121 -11.29 -11.23 2.45
C THR A 121 -11.27 -9.80 2.96
N GLY A 122 -11.61 -8.82 2.11
CA GLY A 122 -11.59 -7.42 2.47
C GLY A 122 -12.45 -6.56 1.55
N MET A 123 -12.72 -5.35 2.03
CA MET A 123 -13.38 -4.29 1.29
C MET A 123 -12.49 -3.04 1.35
N LYS A 124 -12.33 -2.38 0.20
CA LYS A 124 -11.60 -1.11 0.10
C LYS A 124 -12.42 -0.09 -0.67
N ASN A 125 -12.32 1.16 -0.28
CA ASN A 125 -12.85 2.29 -1.05
C ASN A 125 -11.74 3.28 -1.39
N ASN A 126 -10.49 2.89 -1.23
CA ASN A 126 -9.34 3.72 -1.47
C ASN A 126 -8.15 2.89 -1.97
N PHE A 127 -7.22 3.58 -2.62
CA PHE A 127 -5.95 3.05 -3.08
C PHE A 127 -4.89 4.15 -3.03
N ILE A 128 -3.63 3.77 -3.11
CA ILE A 128 -2.50 4.69 -3.11
C ILE A 128 -2.05 4.88 -4.56
N GLU A 129 -2.06 6.13 -5.04
CA GLU A 129 -1.42 6.53 -6.29
C GLU A 129 0.07 6.81 -6.06
N LEU A 130 0.92 6.37 -6.98
CA LEU A 130 2.33 6.73 -7.01
C LEU A 130 2.57 7.86 -8.01
N ARG A 131 3.19 8.96 -7.55
CA ARG A 131 3.52 10.11 -8.40
C ARG A 131 5.01 10.33 -8.38
N GLN A 132 5.67 10.11 -9.52
CA GLN A 132 7.11 10.33 -9.63
C GLN A 132 7.45 11.79 -9.28
N MET A 133 8.37 11.96 -8.34
CA MET A 133 8.86 13.27 -7.95
C MET A 133 9.84 13.77 -9.02
N THR A 134 9.71 15.04 -9.40
CA THR A 134 10.66 15.69 -10.33
C THR A 134 11.87 16.28 -9.62
N PHE A 135 11.77 16.48 -8.30
CA PHE A 135 12.85 16.92 -7.44
C PHE A 135 12.64 16.39 -6.03
N ALA A 136 13.69 15.87 -5.40
CA ALA A 136 13.70 15.56 -3.98
C ALA A 136 14.24 16.76 -3.18
N SER A 137 13.56 17.13 -2.10
CA SER A 137 13.98 18.26 -1.26
C SER A 137 15.27 17.94 -0.52
N VAL A 138 16.29 18.78 -0.68
CA VAL A 138 17.56 18.69 0.06
C VAL A 138 17.52 19.44 1.39
N GLN A 139 16.40 20.07 1.74
CA GLN A 139 16.30 20.91 2.94
C GLN A 139 16.62 20.11 4.21
N ARG A 140 15.97 18.95 4.36
CA ARG A 140 16.17 18.08 5.51
C ARG A 140 17.56 17.47 5.57
N LEU A 141 18.12 17.15 4.40
CA LEU A 141 19.52 16.71 4.28
C LEU A 141 20.46 17.80 4.82
N LYS A 142 20.27 19.07 4.41
CA LYS A 142 21.07 20.20 4.88
C LYS A 142 20.92 20.42 6.39
N GLU A 143 19.71 20.35 6.91
CA GLU A 143 19.45 20.47 8.36
C GLU A 143 20.20 19.41 9.16
N LYS A 144 20.19 18.15 8.69
CA LYS A 144 20.95 17.07 9.33
C LYS A 144 22.45 17.29 9.23
N LEU A 145 22.95 17.66 8.05
CA LEU A 145 24.37 17.92 7.85
C LEU A 145 24.88 19.12 8.66
N HIS A 146 24.04 20.14 8.89
CA HIS A 146 24.40 21.26 9.76
C HIS A 146 24.64 20.83 11.21
N GLU A 147 23.99 19.76 11.71
CA GLU A 147 24.31 19.18 13.02
C GLU A 147 25.74 18.57 13.09
N SER A 148 26.38 18.37 11.94
CA SER A 148 27.72 17.79 11.79
C SER A 148 28.80 18.81 11.40
N GLU A 149 28.46 20.11 11.35
CA GLU A 149 29.37 21.16 10.90
C GLU A 149 30.59 21.28 11.82
N LEU A 150 31.78 21.35 11.22
CA LEU A 150 33.01 21.56 11.96
C LEU A 150 33.18 23.04 12.31
N GLU A 151 33.09 23.36 13.61
CA GLU A 151 33.48 24.68 14.10
C GLU A 151 35.00 24.81 14.11
N TRP A 152 35.52 25.85 13.43
CA TRP A 152 36.95 26.07 13.28
C TRP A 152 37.66 26.55 14.56
N ASP A 153 36.92 27.02 15.57
CA ASP A 153 37.47 27.77 16.73
C ASP A 153 37.36 27.00 18.07
N GLU A 154 36.54 25.96 18.17
CA GLU A 154 36.43 25.13 19.37
C GLU A 154 36.93 23.70 19.07
N GLY A 155 38.05 23.31 19.70
CA GLY A 155 38.71 22.04 19.39
C GLY A 155 37.75 20.85 19.38
N PHE A 156 37.77 20.06 18.29
CA PHE A 156 36.96 18.86 18.03
C PHE A 156 36.02 18.48 19.19
N ASN A 157 34.83 19.06 19.18
CA ASN A 157 33.84 18.75 20.20
C ASN A 157 33.42 17.28 20.01
N ARG A 158 33.64 16.45 21.03
CA ARG A 158 33.32 15.00 20.99
C ARG A 158 31.82 14.71 20.86
N ASN A 159 30.99 15.76 20.89
CA ASN A 159 29.54 15.70 20.74
C ASN A 159 29.06 15.96 19.31
N ASN A 160 29.95 16.20 18.34
CA ASN A 160 29.53 16.37 16.95
C ASN A 160 28.86 15.08 16.46
N LYS A 161 27.62 15.21 16.00
CA LYS A 161 26.90 14.09 15.40
C LYS A 161 27.39 13.93 13.98
N PHE A 162 27.84 12.74 13.66
CA PHE A 162 28.18 12.38 12.29
C PHE A 162 27.17 11.37 11.78
N PHE A 163 26.91 11.41 10.48
CA PHE A 163 25.90 10.58 9.85
C PHE A 163 26.54 9.67 8.81
N THR A 164 26.12 8.41 8.77
CA THR A 164 26.34 7.54 7.62
C THR A 164 25.29 7.82 6.54
N ILE A 165 25.51 7.28 5.34
CA ILE A 165 24.50 7.30 4.28
C ILE A 165 23.19 6.63 4.74
N GLY A 166 23.29 5.54 5.50
CA GLY A 166 22.12 4.85 6.07
C GLY A 166 21.33 5.75 7.02
N ASP A 167 22.03 6.41 7.95
CA ASP A 167 21.39 7.31 8.92
C ASP A 167 20.65 8.47 8.23
N LEU A 168 21.21 8.97 7.11
CA LEU A 168 20.54 9.99 6.32
C LEU A 168 19.31 9.42 5.61
N LEU A 169 19.42 8.25 4.96
CA LEU A 169 18.32 7.59 4.24
C LEU A 169 17.12 7.22 5.13
N ASP A 170 17.34 7.04 6.42
CA ASP A 170 16.26 6.81 7.38
C ASP A 170 15.45 8.08 7.68
N VAL A 171 16.03 9.24 7.38
CA VAL A 171 15.47 10.56 7.72
C VAL A 171 15.03 11.31 6.47
N VAL A 172 15.71 11.16 5.33
CA VAL A 172 15.42 11.89 4.10
C VAL A 172 14.47 11.12 3.19
N GLN A 173 13.63 11.85 2.47
CA GLN A 173 12.64 11.30 1.55
C GLN A 173 13.17 11.32 0.11
N MET A 174 14.21 10.51 -0.15
CA MET A 174 14.82 10.38 -1.48
C MET A 174 15.44 9.00 -1.70
N SER A 175 15.72 8.66 -2.96
CA SER A 175 16.41 7.43 -3.32
C SER A 175 17.90 7.52 -2.98
N GLU A 176 18.59 6.37 -2.98
CA GLU A 176 20.04 6.32 -2.71
C GLU A 176 20.81 7.12 -3.77
N ALA A 177 20.45 6.97 -5.04
CA ALA A 177 21.11 7.71 -6.12
C ALA A 177 20.82 9.23 -6.05
N GLU A 178 19.62 9.63 -5.63
CA GLU A 178 19.28 11.05 -5.44
C GLU A 178 20.06 11.65 -4.26
N LEU A 179 20.20 10.92 -3.15
CA LEU A 179 21.02 11.34 -2.01
C LEU A 179 22.48 11.53 -2.42
N GLN A 180 23.06 10.56 -3.14
CA GLN A 180 24.43 10.65 -3.61
C GLN A 180 24.64 11.88 -4.52
N LYS A 181 23.75 12.08 -5.50
CA LYS A 181 23.76 13.27 -6.37
C LYS A 181 23.60 14.58 -5.61
N ALA A 182 22.83 14.58 -4.52
CA ALA A 182 22.66 15.75 -3.67
C ALA A 182 23.94 16.05 -2.88
N LEU A 183 24.56 15.03 -2.28
CA LEU A 183 25.81 15.15 -1.52
C LEU A 183 26.96 15.67 -2.38
N GLU A 184 27.07 15.24 -3.64
CA GLU A 184 28.08 15.74 -4.59
C GLU A 184 28.01 17.25 -4.85
N ARG A 185 26.85 17.87 -4.59
CA ARG A 185 26.62 19.32 -4.79
C ARG A 185 26.76 20.12 -3.49
N LEU A 186 26.98 19.45 -2.37
CA LEU A 186 27.14 20.06 -1.06
C LEU A 186 28.62 20.00 -0.64
N PRO A 187 29.09 20.94 0.20
CA PRO A 187 30.46 20.94 0.69
C PRO A 187 30.66 19.89 1.79
N VAL A 188 30.36 18.61 1.51
CA VAL A 188 30.43 17.51 2.48
C VAL A 188 31.58 16.58 2.10
N ILE A 189 32.33 16.13 3.09
CA ILE A 189 33.38 15.11 2.91
C ILE A 189 33.01 13.81 3.64
N THR A 190 33.50 12.69 3.12
CA THR A 190 33.38 11.39 3.79
C THR A 190 34.70 11.02 4.44
N LEU A 191 34.71 10.84 5.77
CA LEU A 191 35.88 10.40 6.53
C LEU A 191 35.50 9.13 7.31
N ASN A 192 36.19 8.02 7.05
CA ASN A 192 35.93 6.72 7.70
C ASN A 192 34.45 6.25 7.62
N GLY A 193 33.77 6.55 6.52
CA GLY A 193 32.35 6.19 6.32
C GLY A 193 31.35 7.15 6.97
N LEU A 194 31.83 8.23 7.60
CA LEU A 194 31.03 9.27 8.20
C LEU A 194 31.04 10.54 7.34
N LEU A 195 29.88 11.17 7.20
CA LEU A 195 29.71 12.43 6.49
C LEU A 195 29.93 13.61 7.45
N ILE A 196 30.72 14.57 6.97
CA ILE A 196 31.13 15.77 7.70
C ILE A 196 30.89 16.97 6.78
N ALA A 197 30.13 17.95 7.28
CA ALA A 197 29.81 19.19 6.58
C ALA A 197 30.74 20.35 6.99
#